data_AF-A0AAW3AEM1-F1
#
_entry.id   AF-A0AAW3AEM1-F1
#
_cell.length_a   1.000
_cell.length_b   1.000
_cell.length_c   1.000
_cell.angle_alpha   90.00
_cell.angle_beta   90.00
_cell.angle_gamma   90.00
#
_symmetry.space_group_name_H-M   'P 1'
#
loop_
_entity.id
_entity.type
_entity.pdbx_description
1 polymer ?
#
loop_
_entity_poly.entity_id
_entity_poly.type
_entity_poly.pdbx_seq_one_letter_code
_entity_poly.pdbx_strand_id
1 'polypeptide(L)'
;MSGECVYDLVTASSPSAADGNVLSVKPVATAKKSRRPPPPTASTFGIHGTSAVVGNAGGEYTDASVHPSRKPIGTFGREVGSTVTPENFLRKNEGPLTASRGAPTVDNSTFKKSDCHHEKTKPDVPLRTERPVMGLRTEKNFVVANAVENTMAVPTKVMPAPQPRATDREDFGKVPQYITEIKGDLNARKQMLEDLKAADRGAQERWSEISLSELAQLRDGLQRRWDILNKDYQTKGFSKLETPSQRAHQELVERQLVAVEFAMQKLSRQHVFVFDDQK
;
A
#
# COMPACT_ATOMS: atom_id res chain seq x y z
N MET A 1 29.74 8.46 38.19
CA MET A 1 29.19 7.11 38.00
C MET A 1 29.31 6.79 36.53
N SER A 2 30.50 6.33 36.12
CA SER A 2 30.83 5.93 34.76
C SER A 2 30.09 4.64 34.42
N GLY A 3 29.26 4.69 33.37
CA GLY A 3 28.46 3.55 32.90
C GLY A 3 29.30 2.65 32.00
N GLU A 4 30.07 1.75 32.60
CA GLU A 4 30.74 0.68 31.87
C GLU A 4 29.81 -0.54 31.83
N CYS A 5 29.45 -0.96 30.60
CA CYS A 5 28.57 -2.09 30.34
C CYS A 5 29.42 -3.37 30.19
N VAL A 6 29.16 -4.37 31.03
CA VAL A 6 29.92 -5.63 31.12
C VAL A 6 29.95 -6.43 29.81
N TYR A 7 29.00 -6.20 28.90
CA TYR A 7 28.91 -6.89 27.61
C TYR A 7 29.95 -6.44 26.57
N ASP A 8 30.65 -5.33 26.80
CA ASP A 8 31.72 -4.85 25.90
C ASP A 8 33.06 -5.60 26.13
N LEU A 9 33.15 -6.44 27.17
CA LEU A 9 34.35 -7.19 27.53
C LEU A 9 34.49 -8.55 26.82
N VAL A 10 33.52 -8.94 26.00
CA VAL A 10 33.55 -10.22 25.28
C VAL A 10 33.69 -9.96 23.78
N THR A 11 34.94 -10.00 23.29
CA THR A 11 35.24 -10.02 21.86
C THR A 11 34.79 -11.34 21.25
N ALA A 12 33.88 -11.29 20.27
CA ALA A 12 33.48 -12.45 19.50
C ALA A 12 34.71 -13.07 18.82
N SER A 13 35.03 -14.32 19.16
CA SER A 13 36.11 -15.08 18.57
C SER A 13 35.82 -15.37 17.09
N SER A 14 36.45 -14.64 16.18
CA SER A 14 36.60 -15.06 14.79
C SER A 14 37.89 -15.87 14.65
N PRO A 15 37.88 -17.02 13.96
CA PRO A 15 39.08 -17.79 13.72
C PRO A 15 40.02 -17.07 12.74
N SER A 16 41.23 -16.86 13.23
CA SER A 16 42.53 -16.66 12.59
C SER A 16 42.58 -16.69 11.05
N ALA A 17 43.16 -15.62 10.52
CA ALA A 17 43.72 -15.53 9.19
C ALA A 17 44.86 -16.54 8.97
N ALA A 18 44.83 -17.23 7.83
CA ALA A 18 46.00 -17.74 7.11
C ALA A 18 45.67 -17.77 5.61
N ASP A 19 46.18 -16.77 4.92
CA ASP A 19 46.60 -16.72 3.52
C ASP A 19 45.70 -17.29 2.42
N GLY A 20 45.01 -16.36 1.77
CA GLY A 20 44.37 -16.51 0.48
C GLY A 20 43.76 -15.19 0.07
N ASN A 21 44.59 -14.27 -0.43
CA ASN A 21 44.19 -12.94 -0.91
C ASN A 21 43.22 -13.06 -2.09
N VAL A 22 41.93 -13.27 -1.81
CA VAL A 22 40.85 -13.06 -2.78
C VAL A 22 40.32 -11.66 -2.53
N LEU A 23 40.96 -10.69 -3.20
CA LEU A 23 40.44 -9.35 -3.37
C LEU A 23 38.96 -9.45 -3.77
N SER A 24 38.04 -9.05 -2.88
CA SER A 24 36.66 -8.84 -3.28
C SER A 24 36.63 -7.65 -4.24
N VAL A 25 36.76 -7.94 -5.52
CA VAL A 25 36.61 -6.96 -6.61
C VAL A 25 35.20 -6.39 -6.47
N LYS A 26 35.08 -5.13 -6.05
CA LYS A 26 33.85 -4.36 -6.23
C LYS A 26 33.44 -4.54 -7.68
N PRO A 27 32.20 -4.97 -7.99
CA PRO A 27 31.81 -5.17 -9.38
C PRO A 27 32.01 -3.85 -10.10
N VAL A 28 32.84 -3.88 -11.16
CA VAL A 28 32.99 -2.74 -12.06
C VAL A 28 31.59 -2.39 -12.55
N ALA A 29 31.13 -1.18 -12.19
CA ALA A 29 29.87 -0.67 -12.70
C ALA A 29 29.90 -0.83 -14.23
N THR A 30 29.02 -1.66 -14.77
CA THR A 30 28.91 -1.87 -16.21
C THR A 30 28.81 -0.51 -16.87
N ALA A 31 29.82 -0.15 -17.66
CA ALA A 31 29.87 1.12 -18.36
C ALA A 31 28.53 1.31 -19.07
N LYS A 32 27.74 2.29 -18.61
CA LYS A 32 26.45 2.62 -19.21
C LYS A 32 26.72 2.81 -20.70
N LYS A 33 26.00 2.02 -21.51
CA LYS A 33 25.95 2.13 -22.97
C LYS A 33 26.09 3.60 -23.34
N SER A 34 27.19 3.98 -23.99
CA SER A 34 27.39 5.20 -24.76
C SER A 34 26.60 6.41 -24.24
N ARG A 35 27.27 7.37 -23.58
CA ARG A 35 26.77 8.76 -23.34
C ARG A 35 26.59 9.52 -24.67
N ARG A 36 25.94 8.91 -25.66
CA ARG A 36 25.38 9.62 -26.79
C ARG A 36 24.14 10.33 -26.26
N PRO A 37 23.99 11.62 -26.56
CA PRO A 37 22.77 12.33 -26.19
C PRO A 37 21.56 11.56 -26.73
N PRO A 38 20.49 11.39 -25.93
CA PRO A 38 19.28 10.77 -26.42
C PRO A 38 18.72 11.59 -27.60
N PRO A 39 18.09 10.94 -28.60
CA PRO A 39 17.52 11.65 -29.74
C PRO A 39 16.49 12.68 -29.24
N PRO A 40 16.33 13.81 -29.94
CA PRO A 40 15.51 14.89 -29.42
C PRO A 40 14.05 14.44 -29.28
N THR A 41 13.57 14.35 -28.05
CA THR A 41 12.19 13.96 -27.72
C THR A 41 11.34 15.19 -27.44
N ALA A 42 10.45 15.52 -28.38
CA ALA A 42 9.43 16.54 -28.22
C ALA A 42 8.10 15.91 -27.74
N SER A 43 8.12 15.26 -26.57
CA SER A 43 6.90 14.66 -26.00
C SER A 43 5.97 15.74 -25.46
N THR A 44 4.73 15.78 -25.95
CA THR A 44 3.66 16.69 -25.50
C THR A 44 2.74 16.06 -24.44
N PHE A 45 2.95 14.80 -24.08
CA PHE A 45 2.16 14.11 -23.06
C PHE A 45 2.83 14.28 -21.68
N GLY A 46 2.45 15.34 -20.97
CA GLY A 46 2.92 15.61 -19.60
C GLY A 46 2.62 17.01 -19.06
N ILE A 47 1.75 17.76 -19.73
CA ILE A 47 1.40 19.14 -19.35
C ILE A 47 0.46 19.16 -18.12
N HIS A 48 -0.13 18.01 -17.74
CA HIS A 48 -1.09 17.89 -16.65
C HIS A 48 -0.71 16.71 -15.74
N GLY A 49 -0.05 16.97 -14.61
CA GLY A 49 0.28 15.97 -13.58
C GLY A 49 1.72 16.07 -13.04
N THR A 50 2.07 15.17 -12.12
CA THR A 50 3.40 15.06 -11.46
C THR A 50 4.40 14.19 -12.22
N SER A 51 4.08 13.75 -13.45
CA SER A 51 4.97 12.90 -14.25
C SER A 51 6.13 13.71 -14.82
N ALA A 52 7.36 13.36 -14.44
CA ALA A 52 8.58 13.99 -14.96
C ALA A 52 8.77 13.67 -16.45
N VAL A 53 9.02 14.70 -17.28
CA VAL A 53 9.23 14.54 -18.73
C VAL A 53 10.65 14.96 -19.10
N VAL A 54 11.28 14.20 -20.01
CA VAL A 54 12.58 14.56 -20.59
C VAL A 54 12.35 15.48 -21.79
N GLY A 55 12.41 16.79 -21.54
CA GLY A 55 12.28 17.85 -22.55
C GLY A 55 13.58 18.11 -23.31
N ASN A 56 14.16 17.10 -23.95
CA ASN A 56 15.42 17.21 -24.67
C ASN A 56 15.21 17.58 -26.15
N ALA A 57 14.72 18.80 -26.45
CA ALA A 57 14.59 19.23 -27.85
C ALA A 57 15.94 19.58 -28.51
N GLY A 58 16.98 19.85 -27.70
CA GLY A 58 18.30 20.29 -28.15
C GLY A 58 19.34 19.18 -28.33
N GLY A 59 19.01 17.92 -28.03
CA GLY A 59 19.96 16.81 -28.03
C GLY A 59 20.99 16.91 -26.90
N GLU A 60 20.66 17.51 -25.75
CA GLU A 60 21.49 17.61 -24.56
C GLU A 60 20.95 16.74 -23.41
N TYR A 61 21.81 16.36 -22.47
CA TYR A 61 21.40 15.53 -21.35
C TYR A 61 20.68 16.39 -20.30
N THR A 62 19.35 16.39 -20.32
CA THR A 62 18.53 17.04 -19.29
C THR A 62 17.94 16.01 -18.34
N ASP A 63 18.05 16.27 -17.04
CA ASP A 63 17.40 15.45 -16.03
C ASP A 63 15.87 15.64 -16.11
N ALA A 64 15.12 14.55 -15.89
CA ALA A 64 13.66 14.60 -15.95
C ALA A 64 13.14 15.53 -14.85
N SER A 65 12.49 16.63 -15.26
CA SER A 65 11.94 17.65 -14.37
C SER A 65 10.46 17.85 -14.65
N VAL A 66 9.68 18.17 -13.61
CA VAL A 66 8.25 18.51 -13.71
C VAL A 66 8.04 19.87 -14.40
N HIS A 67 9.07 20.72 -14.40
CA HIS A 67 9.10 21.99 -15.12
C HIS A 67 10.42 22.10 -15.88
N PRO A 68 10.57 21.51 -17.09
CA PRO A 68 11.75 21.71 -17.92
C PRO A 68 11.75 23.16 -18.43
N SER A 69 12.32 24.05 -17.64
CA SER A 69 12.32 25.48 -17.89
C SER A 69 13.43 25.85 -18.86
N ARG A 70 13.00 26.10 -20.11
CA ARG A 70 13.70 26.84 -21.18
C ARG A 70 14.81 26.08 -21.91
N LYS A 71 14.87 26.34 -23.23
CA LYS A 71 16.04 26.02 -24.07
C LYS A 71 17.24 26.78 -23.50
N PRO A 72 18.37 26.13 -23.18
CA PRO A 72 19.50 26.80 -22.52
C PRO A 72 20.12 27.94 -23.35
N ILE A 73 19.92 27.95 -24.67
CA ILE A 73 20.48 28.95 -25.62
C ILE A 73 19.43 30.01 -26.03
N GLY A 74 18.23 30.01 -25.43
CA GLY A 74 17.12 30.86 -25.87
C GLY A 74 17.25 32.35 -25.55
N THR A 75 18.01 32.73 -24.53
CA THR A 75 18.07 34.13 -24.03
C THR A 75 19.35 34.85 -24.44
N PHE A 76 20.50 34.20 -24.26
CA PHE A 76 21.78 34.66 -24.76
C PHE A 76 22.39 33.50 -25.55
N GLY A 77 22.88 33.78 -26.75
CA GLY A 77 23.46 32.77 -27.64
C GLY A 77 24.65 32.04 -27.02
N ARG A 78 25.26 31.10 -27.76
CA ARG A 78 26.50 30.45 -27.31
C ARG A 78 27.61 31.48 -27.16
N GLU A 79 28.43 31.32 -26.12
CA GLU A 79 29.69 32.05 -26.01
C GLU A 79 30.58 31.74 -27.22
N VAL A 80 31.19 32.78 -27.79
CA VAL A 80 32.10 32.62 -28.93
C VAL A 80 33.41 32.05 -28.37
N GLY A 81 33.72 30.80 -28.71
CA GLY A 81 34.99 30.19 -28.30
C GLY A 81 36.20 30.93 -28.87
N SER A 82 37.33 30.93 -28.16
CA SER A 82 38.58 31.60 -28.57
C SER A 82 39.16 31.13 -29.91
N THR A 83 38.61 30.05 -30.47
CA THR A 83 38.95 29.48 -31.78
C THR A 83 38.36 30.28 -32.95
N VAL A 84 37.32 31.08 -32.73
CA VAL A 84 36.68 31.87 -33.79
C VAL A 84 37.37 33.22 -33.89
N THR A 85 38.39 33.30 -34.74
CA THR A 85 39.06 34.55 -35.07
C THR A 85 38.47 35.15 -36.36
N PRO A 86 38.25 36.48 -36.44
CA PRO A 86 37.63 37.11 -37.62
C PRO A 86 38.50 37.06 -38.88
N GLU A 87 39.78 36.70 -38.73
CA GLU A 87 40.72 36.52 -39.84
C GLU A 87 40.51 35.18 -40.57
N ASN A 88 39.96 34.17 -39.88
CA ASN A 88 39.67 32.85 -40.44
C ASN A 88 38.20 32.77 -40.89
N PHE A 89 37.91 33.32 -42.08
CA PHE A 89 36.59 33.24 -42.71
C PHE A 89 36.51 32.09 -43.72
N LEU A 90 35.31 31.52 -43.88
CA LEU A 90 35.02 30.49 -44.89
C LEU A 90 35.24 31.04 -46.31
N ARG A 91 36.14 30.43 -47.08
CA ARG A 91 36.33 30.76 -48.50
C ARG A 91 35.33 29.98 -49.36
N LYS A 92 35.18 30.41 -50.62
CA LYS A 92 34.30 29.74 -51.60
C LYS A 92 34.69 28.25 -51.72
N ASN A 93 33.73 27.36 -51.49
CA ASN A 93 33.87 25.89 -51.54
C ASN A 93 34.59 25.20 -50.35
N GLU A 94 34.75 25.86 -49.20
CA GLU A 94 35.36 25.25 -47.99
C GLU A 94 34.33 24.84 -46.90
N GLY A 95 33.04 24.87 -47.21
CA GLY A 95 31.98 24.40 -46.30
C GLY A 95 31.67 22.90 -46.43
N PRO A 96 31.14 22.23 -45.38
CA PRO A 96 30.88 20.79 -45.36
C PRO A 96 29.79 20.30 -46.35
N LEU A 97 29.13 21.21 -47.08
CA LEU A 97 28.12 20.89 -48.10
C LEU A 97 28.30 21.74 -49.37
N THR A 98 29.52 21.88 -49.88
CA THR A 98 29.73 22.55 -51.16
C THR A 98 29.69 21.55 -52.32
N ALA A 99 28.76 21.76 -53.24
CA ALA A 99 28.41 20.88 -54.37
C ALA A 99 29.57 20.55 -55.35
N SER A 100 30.74 21.18 -55.21
CA SER A 100 31.89 20.99 -56.10
C SER A 100 32.91 19.95 -55.64
N ARG A 101 32.70 19.29 -54.49
CA ARG A 101 33.47 18.10 -54.08
C ARG A 101 32.58 16.86 -54.09
N GLY A 102 32.37 16.32 -55.29
CA GLY A 102 32.11 14.90 -55.51
C GLY A 102 30.91 14.29 -54.77
N ALA A 103 29.70 14.82 -54.97
CA ALA A 103 28.55 13.93 -54.91
C ALA A 103 28.73 12.91 -56.06
N PRO A 104 28.72 11.58 -55.80
CA PRO A 104 28.82 10.62 -56.87
C PRO A 104 27.63 10.87 -57.80
N THR A 105 27.92 11.19 -59.06
CA THR A 105 26.93 11.15 -60.13
C THR A 105 26.39 9.72 -60.16
N VAL A 106 25.22 9.50 -59.55
CA VAL A 106 24.51 8.23 -59.66
C VAL A 106 23.87 8.24 -61.05
N ASP A 107 24.67 7.87 -62.04
CA ASP A 107 24.16 7.46 -63.34
C ASP A 107 23.40 6.15 -63.13
N ASN A 108 22.08 6.23 -63.10
CA ASN A 108 21.11 5.37 -63.79
C ASN A 108 19.69 5.68 -63.28
N SER A 109 18.91 6.24 -64.20
CA SER A 109 17.55 6.77 -64.22
C SER A 109 16.39 6.09 -63.45
N THR A 110 16.60 5.39 -62.33
CA THR A 110 15.46 4.90 -61.54
C THR A 110 15.76 4.89 -60.05
N PHE A 111 15.01 5.70 -59.31
CA PHE A 111 15.03 5.74 -57.85
C PHE A 111 14.64 4.36 -57.29
N LYS A 112 15.62 3.61 -56.77
CA LYS A 112 15.34 2.40 -55.99
C LYS A 112 14.83 2.83 -54.62
N LYS A 113 13.52 2.67 -54.39
CA LYS A 113 12.95 2.77 -53.04
C LYS A 113 13.62 1.70 -52.16
N SER A 114 13.87 2.03 -50.90
CA SER A 114 14.44 1.12 -49.91
C SER A 114 13.64 -0.18 -49.81
N ASP A 115 14.31 -1.28 -49.46
CA ASP A 115 13.74 -2.63 -49.29
C ASP A 115 12.61 -2.65 -48.26
N CYS A 116 11.41 -2.22 -48.67
CA CYS A 116 10.19 -2.42 -47.91
C CYS A 116 9.61 -3.79 -48.28
N HIS A 117 9.11 -4.50 -47.27
CA HIS A 117 8.56 -5.84 -47.37
C HIS A 117 7.53 -5.98 -48.50
N HIS A 118 7.96 -6.55 -49.64
CA HIS A 118 7.16 -6.70 -50.86
C HIS A 118 6.39 -8.02 -50.92
N GLU A 119 6.14 -8.68 -49.79
CA GLU A 119 5.27 -9.86 -49.78
C GLU A 119 3.83 -9.44 -50.09
N LYS A 120 3.25 -10.05 -51.13
CA LYS A 120 1.86 -9.78 -51.52
C LYS A 120 0.92 -10.38 -50.48
N THR A 121 0.20 -9.55 -49.75
CA THR A 121 -0.82 -9.99 -48.77
C THR A 121 -2.10 -10.53 -49.43
N LYS A 122 -2.33 -10.21 -50.71
CA LYS A 122 -3.52 -10.61 -51.47
C LYS A 122 -3.12 -11.44 -52.70
N PRO A 123 -3.91 -12.47 -53.08
CA PRO A 123 -3.66 -13.22 -54.30
C PRO A 123 -3.83 -12.32 -55.54
N ASP A 124 -3.19 -12.72 -56.64
CA ASP A 124 -3.30 -12.01 -57.91
C ASP A 124 -4.74 -12.12 -58.48
N VAL A 125 -5.15 -11.10 -59.23
CA VAL A 125 -6.48 -11.06 -59.85
C VAL A 125 -6.57 -12.13 -60.95
N PRO A 126 -7.68 -12.88 -61.07
CA PRO A 126 -7.86 -13.87 -62.13
C PRO A 126 -7.61 -13.28 -63.52
N LEU A 127 -6.98 -14.07 -64.41
CA LEU A 127 -6.66 -13.61 -65.76
C LEU A 127 -7.91 -13.58 -66.64
N ARG A 128 -7.91 -12.70 -67.65
CA ARG A 128 -9.01 -12.60 -68.65
C ARG A 128 -9.27 -13.93 -69.40
N THR A 129 -8.28 -14.80 -69.51
CA THR A 129 -8.37 -16.12 -70.16
C THR A 129 -8.86 -17.22 -69.22
N GLU A 130 -8.82 -16.98 -67.91
CA GLU A 130 -9.29 -17.91 -66.89
C GLU A 130 -10.81 -17.80 -66.77
N ARG A 131 -11.51 -18.87 -67.15
CA ARG A 131 -12.98 -18.93 -67.02
C ARG A 131 -13.30 -19.55 -65.67
N PRO A 132 -14.22 -18.97 -64.89
CA PRO A 132 -14.66 -19.61 -63.66
C PRO A 132 -15.27 -20.98 -63.98
N VAL A 133 -15.33 -21.88 -63.00
CA VAL A 133 -15.97 -23.18 -63.19
C VAL A 133 -17.46 -22.96 -63.47
N MET A 134 -17.83 -23.04 -64.75
CA MET A 134 -19.19 -22.79 -65.21
C MET A 134 -20.03 -24.06 -65.06
N GLY A 135 -21.27 -23.91 -64.60
CA GLY A 135 -22.22 -25.02 -64.59
C GLY A 135 -22.10 -25.96 -63.38
N LEU A 136 -21.66 -25.46 -62.21
CA LEU A 136 -21.94 -26.14 -60.94
C LEU A 136 -23.47 -26.27 -60.77
N ARG A 137 -24.01 -27.40 -61.23
CA ARG A 137 -25.39 -27.80 -60.97
C ARG A 137 -25.34 -28.78 -59.82
N THR A 138 -26.11 -28.52 -58.78
CA THR A 138 -26.28 -29.50 -57.71
C THR A 138 -27.26 -30.55 -58.20
N GLU A 139 -26.95 -31.83 -58.00
CA GLU A 139 -27.88 -32.95 -58.24
C GLU A 139 -28.95 -33.03 -57.12
N LYS A 140 -29.04 -32.02 -56.25
CA LYS A 140 -29.96 -31.99 -55.12
C LYS A 140 -31.38 -31.80 -55.63
N ASN A 141 -32.24 -32.79 -55.35
CA ASN A 141 -33.66 -32.65 -55.57
C ASN A 141 -34.28 -31.79 -54.46
N PHE A 142 -34.52 -30.51 -54.77
CA PHE A 142 -35.09 -29.55 -53.81
C PHE A 142 -36.50 -29.93 -53.33
N VAL A 143 -37.29 -30.67 -54.11
CA VAL A 143 -38.65 -31.09 -53.70
C VAL A 143 -38.57 -32.10 -52.55
N VAL A 144 -37.71 -33.11 -52.70
CA VAL A 144 -37.51 -34.14 -51.67
C VAL A 144 -36.81 -33.54 -50.46
N ALA A 145 -35.79 -32.70 -50.67
CA ALA A 145 -35.06 -32.06 -49.58
C ALA A 145 -35.95 -31.15 -48.73
N ASN A 146 -36.78 -30.31 -49.35
CA ASN A 146 -37.70 -29.43 -48.63
C ASN A 146 -38.79 -30.23 -47.90
N ALA A 147 -39.26 -31.34 -48.49
CA ALA A 147 -40.21 -32.23 -47.83
C ALA A 147 -39.59 -32.85 -46.57
N VAL A 148 -38.38 -33.40 -46.66
CA VAL A 148 -37.66 -33.95 -45.51
C VAL A 148 -37.40 -32.87 -44.46
N GLU A 149 -36.89 -31.70 -44.87
CA GLU A 149 -36.63 -30.57 -43.98
C GLU A 149 -37.88 -30.13 -43.21
N ASN A 150 -39.03 -30.05 -43.89
CA ASN A 150 -40.29 -29.67 -43.25
C ASN A 150 -40.83 -30.78 -42.33
N THR A 151 -40.65 -32.06 -42.67
CA THR A 151 -41.06 -33.17 -41.78
C THR A 151 -40.19 -33.29 -40.53
N MET A 152 -38.91 -32.94 -40.64
CA MET A 152 -37.97 -32.97 -39.52
C MET A 152 -37.96 -31.66 -38.72
N ALA A 153 -38.62 -30.61 -39.21
CA ALA A 153 -38.67 -29.32 -38.53
C ALA A 153 -39.43 -29.43 -37.21
N VAL A 154 -38.72 -29.18 -36.10
CA VAL A 154 -39.34 -29.05 -34.78
C VAL A 154 -40.04 -27.68 -34.71
N PRO A 155 -41.33 -27.61 -34.31
CA PRO A 155 -42.03 -26.34 -34.19
C PRO A 155 -41.36 -25.44 -33.15
N THR A 156 -40.96 -24.24 -33.56
CA THR A 156 -40.17 -23.30 -32.74
C THR A 156 -40.98 -22.54 -31.70
N LYS A 157 -42.29 -22.41 -31.90
CA LYS A 157 -43.19 -21.67 -31.00
C LYS A 157 -44.43 -22.49 -30.74
N VAL A 158 -44.58 -22.94 -29.48
CA VAL A 158 -45.85 -23.49 -29.00
C VAL A 158 -46.74 -22.30 -28.64
N MET A 159 -47.79 -22.06 -29.43
CA MET A 159 -48.75 -20.98 -29.20
C MET A 159 -50.12 -21.58 -28.80
N PRO A 160 -50.76 -21.10 -27.72
CA PRO A 160 -50.32 -20.05 -26.80
C PRO A 160 -49.24 -20.53 -25.82
N ALA A 161 -48.32 -19.64 -25.44
CA ALA A 161 -47.32 -19.96 -24.44
C ALA A 161 -47.99 -20.30 -23.10
N PRO A 162 -47.61 -21.40 -22.43
CA PRO A 162 -48.13 -21.69 -21.10
C PRO A 162 -47.78 -20.55 -20.14
N GLN A 163 -48.77 -20.06 -19.41
CA GLN A 163 -48.58 -19.00 -18.41
C GLN A 163 -47.82 -19.60 -17.21
N PRO A 164 -46.66 -19.04 -16.82
CA PRO A 164 -45.91 -19.56 -15.68
C PRO A 164 -46.70 -19.36 -14.39
N ARG A 165 -46.92 -20.43 -13.61
CA ARG A 165 -47.52 -20.31 -12.29
C ARG A 165 -46.45 -19.94 -11.28
N ALA A 166 -46.77 -19.03 -10.35
CA ALA A 166 -45.84 -18.61 -9.30
C ALA A 166 -45.43 -19.76 -8.34
N THR A 167 -46.26 -20.80 -8.26
CA THR A 167 -46.04 -21.98 -7.43
C THR A 167 -45.04 -22.96 -8.04
N ASP A 168 -44.82 -22.91 -9.35
CA ASP A 168 -43.96 -23.87 -10.07
C ASP A 168 -42.46 -23.56 -9.92
N ARG A 169 -42.12 -22.59 -9.06
CA ARG A 169 -40.72 -22.26 -8.72
C ARG A 169 -40.12 -23.35 -7.85
N GLU A 170 -38.92 -23.81 -8.20
CA GLU A 170 -38.17 -24.84 -7.46
C GLU A 170 -37.86 -24.45 -6.00
N ASP A 171 -37.80 -23.14 -5.75
CA ASP A 171 -37.47 -22.55 -4.44
C ASP A 171 -38.70 -22.01 -3.71
N PHE A 172 -39.90 -22.33 -4.18
CA PHE A 172 -41.13 -21.95 -3.49
C PHE A 172 -41.12 -22.50 -2.06
N GLY A 173 -41.27 -21.62 -1.06
CA GLY A 173 -41.25 -21.96 0.36
C GLY A 173 -39.84 -22.12 0.98
N LYS A 174 -38.76 -22.01 0.20
CA LYS A 174 -37.39 -22.01 0.73
C LYS A 174 -36.93 -20.59 1.04
N VAL A 175 -36.10 -20.44 2.08
CA VAL A 175 -35.44 -19.16 2.37
C VAL A 175 -34.30 -18.96 1.36
N PRO A 176 -34.25 -17.84 0.63
CA PRO A 176 -33.15 -17.56 -0.29
C PRO A 176 -31.79 -17.48 0.41
N GLN A 177 -30.75 -17.99 -0.26
CA GLN A 177 -29.38 -18.05 0.26
C GLN A 177 -28.86 -16.67 0.72
N TYR A 178 -29.10 -15.61 -0.06
CA TYR A 178 -28.61 -14.27 0.26
C TYR A 178 -29.08 -13.74 1.62
N ILE A 179 -30.23 -14.19 2.13
CA ILE A 179 -30.73 -13.78 3.45
C ILE A 179 -29.85 -14.35 4.57
N THR A 180 -29.31 -15.56 4.39
CA THR A 180 -28.39 -16.15 5.36
C THR A 180 -27.05 -15.42 5.40
N GLU A 181 -26.54 -15.03 4.24
CA GLU A 181 -25.32 -14.22 4.11
C GLU A 181 -25.49 -12.86 4.81
N ILE A 182 -26.59 -12.15 4.54
CA ILE A 182 -26.89 -10.86 5.20
C ILE A 182 -27.01 -10.99 6.72
N LYS A 183 -27.61 -12.08 7.22
CA LYS A 183 -27.70 -12.33 8.66
C LYS A 183 -26.31 -12.58 9.28
N GLY A 184 -25.44 -13.30 8.57
CA GLY A 184 -24.04 -13.48 8.96
C GLY A 184 -23.31 -12.15 9.09
N ASP A 185 -23.39 -11.31 8.06
CA ASP A 185 -22.77 -9.98 8.04
C ASP A 185 -23.28 -9.07 9.17
N LEU A 186 -24.59 -9.07 9.41
CA LEU A 186 -25.20 -8.29 10.48
C LEU A 186 -24.70 -8.75 11.86
N ASN A 187 -24.57 -10.05 12.07
CA ASN A 187 -24.06 -10.58 13.33
C ASN A 187 -22.59 -10.24 13.55
N ALA A 188 -21.75 -10.37 12.52
CA ALA A 188 -20.34 -9.97 12.59
C ALA A 188 -20.18 -8.48 12.91
N ARG A 189 -20.98 -7.61 12.27
CA ARG A 189 -20.98 -6.16 12.55
C ARG A 189 -21.43 -5.84 13.97
N LYS A 190 -22.44 -6.56 14.49
CA LYS A 190 -22.90 -6.39 15.88
C LYS A 190 -21.82 -6.77 16.88
N GLN A 191 -21.13 -7.88 16.66
CA GLN A 191 -20.00 -8.30 17.51
C GLN A 191 -18.90 -7.25 17.54
N MET A 192 -18.48 -6.75 16.37
CA MET A 192 -17.49 -5.68 16.28
C MET A 192 -17.92 -4.41 17.04
N LEU A 193 -19.20 -4.02 16.95
CA LEU A 193 -19.73 -2.89 17.68
C LEU A 193 -19.72 -3.11 19.20
N GLU A 194 -20.02 -4.33 19.65
CA GLU A 194 -19.99 -4.70 21.07
C GLU A 194 -18.56 -4.68 21.62
N ASP A 195 -17.59 -5.17 20.86
CA ASP A 195 -16.17 -5.15 21.22
C ASP A 195 -15.65 -3.70 21.34
N LEU A 196 -15.98 -2.84 20.37
CA LEU A 196 -15.64 -1.42 20.43
C LEU A 196 -16.28 -0.74 21.63
N LYS A 197 -17.57 -1.00 21.89
CA LYS A 197 -18.25 -0.45 23.08
C LYS A 197 -17.65 -0.95 24.38
N ALA A 198 -17.20 -2.21 24.44
CA ALA A 198 -16.54 -2.77 25.62
C ALA A 198 -15.16 -2.11 25.84
N ALA A 199 -14.39 -1.90 24.77
CA ALA A 199 -13.13 -1.18 24.83
C ALA A 199 -13.32 0.29 25.25
N ASP A 200 -14.32 0.98 24.69
CA ASP A 200 -14.66 2.35 25.06
C ASP A 200 -15.10 2.45 26.51
N ARG A 201 -15.92 1.50 27.00
CA ARG A 201 -16.27 1.41 28.44
C ARG A 201 -15.03 1.22 29.29
N GLY A 202 -14.15 0.28 28.95
CA GLY A 202 -12.90 0.06 29.68
C GLY A 202 -11.91 1.24 29.64
N ALA A 203 -11.98 2.08 28.61
CA ALA A 203 -11.17 3.30 28.49
C ALA A 203 -11.79 4.49 29.25
N GLN A 204 -13.11 4.62 29.26
CA GLN A 204 -13.84 5.70 29.95
C GLN A 204 -13.99 5.43 31.45
N GLU A 205 -14.11 4.17 31.85
CA GLU A 205 -14.20 3.75 33.24
C GLU A 205 -12.81 3.88 33.89
N ARG A 206 -12.54 5.06 34.47
CA ARG A 206 -11.35 5.35 35.30
C ARG A 206 -11.38 4.62 36.66
N TRP A 207 -12.31 3.70 36.84
CA TRP A 207 -12.67 3.08 38.09
C TRP A 207 -12.39 1.59 37.93
N SER A 208 -11.38 1.07 38.62
CA SER A 208 -11.02 -0.33 38.61
C SER A 208 -11.66 -1.04 39.80
N GLU A 209 -12.25 -2.22 39.57
CA GLU A 209 -12.72 -3.05 40.67
C GLU A 209 -11.53 -3.77 41.31
N ILE A 210 -11.36 -3.62 42.63
CA ILE A 210 -10.35 -4.37 43.38
C ILE A 210 -10.69 -5.86 43.34
N SER A 211 -9.70 -6.72 43.09
CA SER A 211 -9.91 -8.17 43.16
C SER A 211 -10.26 -8.61 44.58
N LEU A 212 -11.12 -9.62 44.72
CA LEU A 212 -11.51 -10.14 46.04
C LEU A 212 -10.32 -10.55 46.91
N SER A 213 -9.23 -11.00 46.28
CA SER A 213 -8.00 -11.40 46.98
C SER A 213 -7.23 -10.20 47.57
N GLU A 214 -7.12 -9.11 46.82
CA GLU A 214 -6.50 -7.86 47.29
C GLU A 214 -7.36 -7.19 48.35
N LEU A 215 -8.69 -7.26 48.20
CA LEU A 215 -9.65 -6.75 49.17
C LEU A 215 -9.48 -7.46 50.53
N ALA A 216 -9.34 -8.79 50.53
CA ALA A 216 -9.08 -9.56 51.74
C ALA A 216 -7.76 -9.15 52.40
N GLN A 217 -6.69 -9.00 51.61
CA GLN A 217 -5.38 -8.55 52.13
C GLN A 217 -5.44 -7.15 52.74
N LEU A 218 -6.17 -6.21 52.14
CA LEU A 218 -6.36 -4.87 52.67
C LEU A 218 -7.15 -4.87 53.99
N ARG A 219 -8.21 -5.69 54.08
CA ARG A 219 -8.97 -5.87 55.32
C ARG A 219 -8.10 -6.43 56.44
N ASP A 220 -7.32 -7.46 56.15
CA ASP A 220 -6.39 -8.06 57.12
C ASP A 220 -5.33 -7.05 57.58
N GLY A 221 -4.79 -6.25 56.65
CA GLY A 221 -3.83 -5.18 56.96
C GLY A 221 -4.42 -4.10 57.86
N LEU A 222 -5.66 -3.67 57.60
CA LEU A 222 -6.37 -2.71 58.45
C LEU A 222 -6.68 -3.29 59.82
N GLN A 223 -7.10 -4.56 59.90
CA GLN A 223 -7.37 -5.24 61.16
C GLN A 223 -6.11 -5.32 62.03
N ARG A 224 -4.96 -5.69 61.44
CA ARG A 224 -3.67 -5.69 62.16
C ARG A 224 -3.30 -4.29 62.67
N ARG A 225 -3.50 -3.26 61.85
CA ARG A 225 -3.23 -1.87 62.26
C ARG A 225 -4.16 -1.42 63.38
N TRP A 226 -5.43 -1.78 63.32
CA TRP A 226 -6.41 -1.53 64.38
C TRP A 226 -6.00 -2.24 65.67
N ASP A 227 -5.58 -3.50 65.62
CA ASP A 227 -5.11 -4.24 66.81
C ASP A 227 -3.92 -3.55 67.48
N ILE A 228 -2.97 -3.03 66.69
CA ILE A 228 -1.81 -2.29 67.21
C ILE A 228 -2.25 -0.98 67.86
N LEU A 229 -3.04 -0.16 67.16
CA LEU A 229 -3.51 1.13 67.67
C LEU A 229 -4.41 0.97 68.90
N ASN A 230 -5.25 -0.06 68.92
CA ASN A 230 -6.11 -0.36 70.05
C ASN A 230 -5.29 -0.83 71.26
N LYS A 231 -4.24 -1.65 71.07
CA LYS A 231 -3.30 -1.97 72.15
C LYS A 231 -2.62 -0.71 72.70
N ASP A 232 -2.15 0.18 71.83
CA ASP A 232 -1.52 1.46 72.23
C ASP A 232 -2.50 2.39 72.96
N TYR A 233 -3.78 2.36 72.56
CA TYR A 233 -4.85 3.11 73.23
C TYR A 233 -5.15 2.54 74.62
N GLN A 234 -5.30 1.21 74.74
CA GLN A 234 -5.65 0.53 75.99
C GLN A 234 -4.50 0.54 77.01
N THR A 235 -3.24 0.48 76.56
CA THR A 235 -2.06 0.54 77.46
C THR A 235 -1.96 1.86 78.20
N LYS A 236 -2.51 2.96 77.65
CA LYS A 236 -2.52 4.28 78.29
C LYS A 236 -3.64 4.42 79.31
N GLY A 237 -4.80 3.80 79.06
CA GLY A 237 -5.85 3.53 80.04
C GLY A 237 -6.20 4.69 80.99
N PHE A 238 -6.70 4.37 82.18
CA PHE A 238 -7.06 5.35 83.24
C PHE A 238 -5.87 6.08 83.88
N SER A 239 -4.66 6.01 83.30
CA SER A 239 -3.53 6.78 83.81
C SER A 239 -3.77 8.27 83.61
N LYS A 240 -3.38 9.09 84.59
CA LYS A 240 -3.54 10.54 84.49
C LYS A 240 -2.67 11.04 83.32
N LEU A 241 -3.31 11.59 82.30
CA LEU A 241 -2.64 12.32 81.22
C LEU A 241 -2.12 13.65 81.75
N GLU A 242 -0.98 13.63 82.43
CA GLU A 242 -0.45 14.77 83.18
C GLU A 242 0.28 15.78 82.28
N THR A 243 0.79 15.34 81.13
CA THR A 243 1.52 16.22 80.21
C THR A 243 0.72 16.52 78.94
N PRO A 244 0.82 17.75 78.37
CA PRO A 244 0.13 18.10 77.14
C PRO A 244 0.58 17.25 75.94
N SER A 245 1.82 16.75 75.95
CA SER A 245 2.33 15.83 74.93
C SER A 245 1.66 14.46 74.97
N GLN A 246 1.40 13.91 76.17
CA GLN A 246 0.67 12.66 76.34
C GLN A 246 -0.78 12.80 75.84
N ARG A 247 -1.45 13.91 76.16
CA ARG A 247 -2.80 14.21 75.64
C ARG A 247 -2.81 14.32 74.12
N ALA A 248 -1.88 15.09 73.53
CA ALA A 248 -1.80 15.26 72.08
C ALA A 248 -1.55 13.92 71.35
N HIS A 249 -0.71 13.06 71.91
CA HIS A 249 -0.51 11.72 71.34
C HIS A 249 -1.77 10.86 71.45
N GLN A 250 -2.49 10.89 72.57
CA GLN A 250 -3.74 10.14 72.73
C GLN A 250 -4.78 10.58 71.70
N GLU A 251 -4.97 11.89 71.54
CA GLU A 251 -5.86 12.45 70.51
C GLU A 251 -5.46 12.01 69.09
N LEU A 252 -4.16 11.87 68.82
CA LEU A 252 -3.66 11.36 67.54
C LEU A 252 -4.03 9.88 67.34
N VAL A 253 -3.85 9.04 68.37
CA VAL A 253 -4.22 7.62 68.32
C VAL A 253 -5.73 7.47 68.13
N GLU A 254 -6.55 8.26 68.84
CA GLU A 254 -8.01 8.28 68.68
C GLU A 254 -8.42 8.66 67.26
N ARG A 255 -7.83 9.72 66.70
CA ARG A 255 -8.09 10.14 65.31
C ARG A 255 -7.72 9.05 64.31
N GLN A 256 -6.59 8.37 64.51
CA GLN A 256 -6.17 7.28 63.64
C GLN A 256 -7.09 6.05 63.75
N LEU A 257 -7.57 5.74 64.95
CA LEU A 257 -8.48 4.63 65.21
C LEU A 257 -9.83 4.85 64.50
N VAL A 258 -10.40 6.05 64.62
CA VAL A 258 -11.61 6.46 63.88
C VAL A 258 -11.40 6.37 62.37
N ALA A 259 -10.23 6.80 61.87
CA ALA A 259 -9.92 6.72 60.44
C ALA A 259 -9.83 5.28 59.92
N VAL A 260 -9.25 4.36 60.70
CA VAL A 260 -9.15 2.93 60.36
C VAL A 260 -10.51 2.25 60.39
N GLU A 261 -11.34 2.55 61.38
CA GLU A 261 -12.72 2.02 61.48
C GLU A 261 -13.58 2.45 60.29
N PHE A 262 -13.49 3.73 59.91
CA PHE A 262 -14.17 4.25 58.74
C PHE A 262 -13.68 3.59 57.44
N ALA A 263 -12.37 3.33 57.32
CA ALA A 263 -11.81 2.62 56.17
C ALA A 263 -12.29 1.16 56.12
N MET A 264 -12.32 0.44 57.24
CA MET A 264 -12.87 -0.92 57.33
C MET A 264 -14.34 -0.96 56.91
N GLN A 265 -15.14 0.01 57.38
CA GLN A 265 -16.56 0.10 57.01
C GLN A 265 -16.73 0.30 55.50
N LYS A 266 -15.94 1.17 54.87
CA LYS A 266 -15.96 1.36 53.41
C LYS A 266 -15.59 0.09 52.66
N LEU A 267 -14.53 -0.59 53.09
CA LEU A 267 -14.06 -1.82 52.46
C LEU A 267 -14.90 -3.06 52.78
N SER A 268 -15.87 -2.99 53.69
CA SER A 268 -16.74 -4.13 54.04
C SER A 268 -17.74 -4.53 52.95
N ARG A 269 -17.93 -3.69 51.93
CA ARG A 269 -18.84 -3.97 50.80
C ARG A 269 -18.33 -5.11 49.91
N GLN A 270 -19.22 -5.73 49.14
CA GLN A 270 -18.88 -6.84 48.22
C GLN A 270 -18.07 -6.36 47.01
N HIS A 271 -18.44 -5.23 46.42
CA HIS A 271 -17.74 -4.63 45.28
C HIS A 271 -17.18 -3.27 45.69
N VAL A 272 -15.87 -3.07 45.50
CA VAL A 272 -15.17 -1.83 45.82
C VAL A 272 -14.44 -1.36 44.57
N PHE A 273 -14.78 -0.16 44.13
CA PHE A 273 -14.16 0.50 43.00
C PHE A 273 -13.14 1.52 43.48
N VAL A 274 -11.95 1.50 42.89
CA VAL A 274 -10.89 2.47 43.12
C VAL A 274 -10.74 3.34 41.89
N PHE A 275 -10.58 4.64 42.13
CA PHE A 275 -10.30 5.59 41.06
C PHE A 275 -8.80 5.57 40.74
N ASP A 276 -8.45 5.26 39.51
CA ASP A 276 -7.06 5.26 39.05
C ASP A 276 -6.66 6.69 38.66
N ASP A 277 -6.04 7.43 39.59
CA ASP A 277 -5.50 8.78 39.34
C ASP A 277 -4.32 8.77 38.35
N GLN A 278 -3.66 7.62 38.18
CA GLN A 278 -2.44 7.44 37.38
C GLN A 278 -2.70 7.03 35.92
N LYS A 279 -3.97 6.88 35.51
CA LYS A 279 -4.38 6.49 34.16
C LYS A 279 -4.92 7.67 33.36
#